data_AF-A0A378AHQ3-F1
#
_entry.id   AF-A0A378AHQ3-F1
#
_cell.length_a   1.000
_cell.length_b   1.000
_cell.length_c   1.000
_cell.angle_alpha   90.00
_cell.angle_beta   90.00
_cell.angle_gamma   90.00
#
_symmetry.space_group_name_H-M   'P 1'
#
loop_
_entity.id
_entity.type
_entity.pdbx_description
1 polymer ?
#
loop_
_entity_poly.entity_id
_entity_poly.type
_entity_poly.pdbx_seq_one_letter_code
_entity_poly.pdbx_strand_id
1 'polypeptide(L)'
;MVLDGFLSYAAALAACQIAPEVKPYLIPSHYSAEKGARIALAHLGLEPYLNMGMRLGEGSGAALAMPIVEAACAMYHRMGMLAASNIVLPKG
;
A
#
# COMPACT_ATOMS: atom_id res chain seq x y z
N MET A 1 -7.18 -4.95 2.67
CA MET A 1 -6.38 -6.09 2.20
C MET A 1 -5.08 -5.57 1.62
N VAL A 2 -3.95 -6.13 2.06
CA VAL A 2 -2.64 -5.83 1.46
C VAL A 2 -2.47 -6.69 0.21
N LEU A 3 -2.22 -6.05 -0.93
CA LEU A 3 -2.00 -6.70 -2.21
C LEU A 3 -0.57 -7.23 -2.30
N ASP A 4 -0.36 -8.32 -3.03
CA ASP A 4 0.96 -8.93 -3.26
C ASP A 4 1.54 -8.47 -4.60
N GLY A 5 1.50 -9.30 -5.64
CA GLY A 5 1.98 -9.01 -6.99
C GLY A 5 0.87 -9.04 -8.04
N PHE A 6 1.22 -9.31 -9.30
CA PHE A 6 0.34 -9.13 -10.45
C PHE A 6 -0.97 -9.91 -10.37
N LEU A 7 -0.95 -11.15 -9.87
CA LEU A 7 -2.17 -11.94 -9.65
C LEU A 7 -3.15 -11.23 -8.72
N SER A 8 -2.67 -10.66 -7.62
CA SER A 8 -3.52 -9.92 -6.68
C SER A 8 -4.05 -8.62 -7.29
N TYR A 9 -3.34 -8.01 -8.24
CA TYR A 9 -3.81 -6.83 -8.97
C TYR A 9 -4.94 -7.18 -9.93
N ALA A 10 -4.83 -8.30 -10.64
CA ALA A 10 -5.90 -8.81 -11.48
C ALA A 10 -7.17 -9.11 -10.67
N ALA A 11 -7.01 -9.78 -9.51
CA ALA A 11 -8.12 -10.04 -8.60
C ALA A 11 -8.73 -8.74 -8.04
N ALA A 12 -7.90 -7.76 -7.66
CA ALA A 12 -8.35 -6.46 -7.20
C ALA A 12 -9.13 -5.69 -8.28
N LEU A 13 -8.71 -5.75 -9.55
CA LEU A 13 -9.45 -5.15 -10.66
C LEU A 13 -10.85 -5.77 -10.80
N ALA A 14 -10.94 -7.10 -10.74
CA ALA A 14 -12.24 -7.79 -10.77
C ALA A 14 -13.10 -7.40 -9.56
N ALA A 15 -12.53 -7.37 -8.36
CA ALA A 15 -13.23 -6.97 -7.14
C ALA A 15 -13.78 -5.54 -7.23
N CYS A 16 -12.97 -4.58 -7.70
CA CYS A 16 -13.40 -3.19 -7.90
C CYS A 16 -14.47 -3.03 -9.00
N GLN A 17 -14.54 -3.94 -9.97
CA GLN A 17 -15.61 -3.95 -10.97
C GLN A 17 -16.91 -4.54 -10.42
N ILE A 18 -16.80 -5.61 -9.61
CA ILE A 18 -17.96 -6.24 -8.97
C ILE A 18 -18.55 -5.35 -7.87
N ALA A 19 -17.68 -4.73 -7.07
CA ALA A 19 -18.02 -3.92 -5.89
C ALA A 19 -17.03 -2.74 -5.77
N PRO A 20 -17.32 -1.59 -6.40
CA PRO A 20 -16.42 -0.43 -6.42
C PRO A 20 -16.02 0.09 -5.02
N GLU A 21 -16.87 -0.11 -4.02
CA GLU A 21 -16.63 0.24 -2.62
C GLU A 21 -15.45 -0.52 -1.98
N VAL A 22 -14.93 -1.57 -2.61
CA VAL A 22 -13.75 -2.31 -2.12
C VAL A 22 -12.48 -1.48 -2.27
N LYS A 23 -12.41 -0.56 -3.24
CA LYS A 23 -11.20 0.16 -3.61
C LYS A 23 -10.48 0.84 -2.42
N PRO A 24 -11.16 1.59 -1.52
CA PRO A 24 -10.52 2.23 -0.38
C PRO A 24 -9.89 1.26 0.64
N TYR A 25 -10.25 -0.03 0.58
CA TYR A 25 -9.71 -1.05 1.47
C TYR A 25 -8.46 -1.74 0.92
N LEU A 26 -8.02 -1.40 -0.29
CA LEU A 26 -6.84 -1.98 -0.93
C LEU A 26 -5.57 -1.22 -0.57
N ILE A 27 -4.55 -1.93 -0.09
CA ILE A 27 -3.24 -1.37 0.25
C ILE A 27 -2.21 -2.05 -0.66
N PRO A 28 -1.51 -1.35 -1.56
CA PRO A 28 -0.49 -1.97 -2.39
C PRO A 28 0.76 -2.32 -1.56
N SER A 29 1.46 -3.42 -1.87
CA SER A 29 2.75 -3.73 -1.22
C SER A 29 3.93 -3.25 -2.07
N HIS A 30 4.25 -4.00 -3.12
CA HIS A 30 5.45 -3.86 -3.92
C HIS A 30 5.14 -3.77 -5.41
N TYR A 31 5.97 -3.09 -6.17
CA TYR A 31 5.90 -3.13 -7.62
C TYR A 31 6.41 -4.50 -8.11
N SER A 32 5.50 -5.38 -8.55
CA SER A 32 5.88 -6.67 -9.14
C SER A 32 6.68 -6.46 -10.44
N ALA A 33 7.72 -7.27 -10.63
CA ALA A 33 8.54 -7.29 -11.84
C ALA A 33 7.83 -7.95 -13.05
N GLU A 34 6.56 -8.34 -12.91
CA GLU A 34 5.76 -8.87 -14.00
C GLU A 34 5.32 -7.75 -14.96
N LYS A 35 5.42 -8.02 -16.28
CA LYS A 35 5.20 -7.03 -17.36
C LYS A 35 3.89 -6.24 -17.23
N GLY A 36 2.82 -6.91 -16.79
CA GLY A 36 1.49 -6.31 -16.67
C GLY A 36 1.27 -5.45 -15.43
N ALA A 37 2.19 -5.46 -14.45
CA ALA A 37 2.01 -4.78 -13.17
C ALA A 37 1.73 -3.27 -13.34
N ARG A 38 2.48 -2.60 -14.23
CA ARG A 38 2.29 -1.17 -14.53
C ARG A 38 0.88 -0.83 -14.95
N ILE A 39 0.32 -1.65 -15.86
CA ILE A 39 -1.00 -1.42 -16.45
C ILE A 39 -2.06 -1.66 -15.38
N ALA A 40 -1.96 -2.77 -14.64
CA ALA A 40 -2.93 -3.10 -13.60
C ALA A 40 -2.97 -2.04 -12.48
N LEU A 41 -1.79 -1.60 -12.00
CA LEU A 41 -1.68 -0.55 -10.98
C LEU A 41 -2.22 0.80 -11.46
N ALA A 42 -1.96 1.17 -12.72
CA ALA A 42 -2.50 2.39 -13.31
C ALA A 42 -4.05 2.36 -13.37
N HIS A 43 -4.65 1.23 -13.74
CA HIS A 43 -6.11 1.07 -13.72
C HIS A 43 -6.70 1.09 -12.30
N LEU A 44 -5.98 0.53 -11.32
CA LEU A 44 -6.37 0.61 -9.92
C LEU A 44 -6.14 2.01 -9.32
N GLY A 45 -5.27 2.82 -9.91
CA GLY A 45 -4.85 4.11 -9.34
C GLY A 45 -4.10 3.93 -8.02
N LEU A 46 -3.26 2.90 -7.93
CA LEU A 46 -2.48 2.56 -6.73
C LEU A 46 -0.98 2.66 -7.02
N GLU A 47 -0.24 3.25 -6.09
CA GLU A 47 1.22 3.36 -6.12
C GLU A 47 1.83 2.49 -5.00
N PRO A 48 2.57 1.42 -5.32
CA PRO A 48 3.20 0.57 -4.31
C PRO A 48 4.35 1.26 -3.57
N TYR A 49 4.57 0.89 -2.31
CA TYR A 49 5.62 1.47 -1.46
C TYR A 49 7.02 0.89 -1.74
N LEU A 50 7.10 -0.35 -2.21
CA LEU A 50 8.36 -1.10 -2.37
C LEU A 50 8.68 -1.35 -3.85
N ASN A 51 9.93 -1.19 -4.26
CA ASN A 51 10.41 -1.56 -5.60
C ASN A 51 11.61 -2.51 -5.48
N MET A 52 11.34 -3.81 -5.57
CA MET A 52 12.28 -4.86 -5.16
C MET A 52 12.65 -5.85 -6.28
N GLY A 53 12.12 -5.67 -7.48
CA GLY A 53 12.27 -6.66 -8.56
C GLY A 53 11.62 -8.03 -8.27
N MET A 54 10.72 -8.09 -7.29
CA MET A 54 10.06 -9.33 -6.85
C MET A 54 9.01 -9.80 -7.85
N ARG A 55 8.87 -11.12 -7.98
CA ARG A 55 7.88 -11.80 -8.84
C ARG A 55 7.63 -13.26 -8.41
N LEU A 56 7.82 -13.54 -7.13
CA LEU A 56 7.59 -14.88 -6.56
C LEU A 56 6.08 -15.15 -6.43
N GLY A 57 5.32 -14.18 -5.95
CA GLY A 57 3.91 -14.35 -5.61
C GLY A 57 3.74 -14.87 -4.19
N GLU A 58 2.72 -15.71 -3.98
CA GLU A 58 2.42 -16.41 -2.72
C GLU A 58 2.09 -15.49 -1.53
N GLY A 59 1.85 -14.20 -1.77
CA GLY A 59 1.67 -13.24 -0.68
C GLY A 59 2.97 -12.73 -0.09
N SER A 60 4.13 -13.07 -0.67
CA SER A 60 5.44 -12.72 -0.13
C SER A 60 5.68 -11.21 -0.04
N GLY A 61 5.26 -10.44 -1.04
CA GLY A 61 5.31 -8.98 -1.02
C GLY A 61 4.30 -8.37 -0.05
N ALA A 62 3.10 -8.96 0.04
CA ALA A 62 2.10 -8.53 1.03
C ALA A 62 2.63 -8.69 2.47
N ALA A 63 3.24 -9.83 2.79
CA ALA A 63 3.88 -10.09 4.08
C ALA A 63 5.02 -9.09 4.35
N LEU A 64 5.86 -8.80 3.35
CA LEU A 64 6.97 -7.85 3.47
C LEU A 64 6.49 -6.41 3.74
N ALA A 65 5.29 -6.04 3.30
CA ALA A 65 4.71 -4.72 3.56
C ALA A 65 3.95 -4.60 4.88
N MET A 66 3.68 -5.71 5.61
CA MET A 66 2.98 -5.64 6.90
C MET A 66 3.67 -4.72 7.91
N PRO A 67 5.01 -4.73 8.07
CA PRO A 67 5.70 -3.80 8.96
C PRO A 67 5.52 -2.32 8.59
N ILE A 68 5.22 -1.99 7.33
CA ILE A 68 4.93 -0.60 6.92
C ILE A 68 3.59 -0.15 7.51
N VAL A 69 2.59 -1.02 7.50
CA VAL A 69 1.28 -0.77 8.12
C VAL A 69 1.45 -0.61 9.63
N GLU A 70 2.23 -1.49 10.27
CA GLU A 70 2.54 -1.39 11.69
C GLU A 70 3.28 -0.09 12.03
N ALA A 71 4.24 0.32 11.19
CA ALA A 71 4.97 1.57 11.35
C ALA A 71 4.04 2.79 11.26
N ALA A 72 3.07 2.79 10.35
CA ALA A 72 2.07 3.86 10.25
C ALA A 72 1.20 3.95 11.52
N CYS A 73 0.74 2.80 12.06
CA CYS A 73 0.02 2.76 13.33
C CYS A 73 0.90 3.23 14.50
N ALA A 74 2.15 2.78 14.56
CA ALA A 74 3.10 3.16 15.62
C ALA A 74 3.38 4.67 15.58
N MET A 75 3.57 5.24 14.39
CA MET A 75 3.74 6.67 14.18
C MET A 75 2.54 7.44 14.74
N TYR A 76 1.32 7.05 14.35
CA TYR A 76 0.10 7.72 14.80
C TYR A 76 -0.09 7.66 16.32
N HIS A 77 0.21 6.52 16.94
CA HIS A 77 -0.04 6.31 18.37
C HIS A 77 1.10 6.77 19.29
N ARG A 78 2.34 6.83 18.80
CA ARG A 78 3.53 7.00 19.64
C ARG A 78 4.34 8.25 19.35
N MET A 79 4.04 9.00 18.29
CA MET A 79 4.67 10.31 18.08
C MET A 79 4.20 11.31 19.14
N GLY A 80 5.14 12.08 19.67
CA GLY A 80 4.83 13.20 20.57
C GLY A 80 4.07 14.31 19.84
N MET A 81 3.24 15.03 20.58
CA MET A 81 2.58 16.24 20.07
C MET A 81 3.51 17.45 20.24
N LEU A 82 3.57 18.31 19.22
CA LEU A 82 4.38 19.54 19.26
C LEU A 82 4.08 20.42 20.49
N ALA A 83 2.80 20.49 20.88
CA ALA A 83 2.35 21.24 22.04
C ALA A 83 3.00 20.75 23.35
N ALA A 84 3.31 19.46 23.48
CA ALA A 84 3.97 18.91 24.66
C ALA A 84 5.44 19.38 24.78
N SER A 85 6.03 19.87 23.69
CA SER A 85 7.40 20.40 23.62
C SER A 85 7.43 21.91 23.38
N ASN A 86 6.30 22.62 23.48
CA ASN A 86 6.18 24.06 23.18
C ASN A 86 6.68 24.46 21.78
N ILE A 87 6.61 23.53 20.82
CA ILE A 87 7.02 23.80 19.43
C ILE A 87 5.83 24.34 18.65
N VAL A 88 5.99 25.50 18.02
CA VAL A 88 4.99 26.12 17.14
C VAL A 88 5.58 26.25 15.74
N LEU A 89 4.91 25.65 14.76
CA LEU A 89 5.28 25.80 13.35
C LEU A 89 4.61 27.06 12.77
N PRO A 90 5.27 27.78 11.84
CA PRO A 90 4.61 28.85 11.10
C PRO A 90 3.37 28.30 10.42
N LYS A 91 2.24 29.01 10.51
CA LYS A 91 1.08 28.68 9.69
C LYS A 91 1.41 29.06 8.26
N GLY A 92 1.41 28.06 7.37
CA GLY A 92 1.43 28.26 5.93
C GLY A 92 0.12 28.85 5.41
#